data_AF-A0A8H6HBS7-F1
#
_entry.id   AF-A0A8H6HBS7-F1
#
_cell.length_a   1.000
_cell.length_b   1.000
_cell.length_c   1.000
_cell.angle_alpha   90.00
_cell.angle_beta   90.00
_cell.angle_gamma   90.00
#
_symmetry.space_group_name_H-M   'P 1'
#
loop_
_entity.id
_entity.type
_entity.pdbx_description
1 polymer ?
#
loop_
_entity_poly.entity_id
_entity_poly.type
_entity_poly.pdbx_seq_one_letter_code
_entity_poly.pdbx_strand_id
1 'polypeptide(L)'
;MAPPSSTPANAFTIFKSHIATLQALEKSLPSQVPVGKKVGQIGTVFKNIPESTNPTEHWGIFNRRMDALYGEDLRKEGDLPNIVRGKWGIRAVCEYLERCVDAGSLSWDIAILKTTRLIGEVEKVCKRHAATGTAKIAAAKRKARVDDESDEDDGDYAPPKHAPAADDDDMPTTGPDRVNSVSVKTGIHTISDQ
;
A
#
# COMPACT_ATOMS: atom_id res chain seq x y z
N MET A 1 18.26 -42.93 -1.62
CA MET A 1 16.98 -42.32 -1.23
C MET A 1 16.81 -41.04 -2.01
N ALA A 2 15.96 -41.04 -3.05
CA ALA A 2 15.53 -39.80 -3.70
C ALA A 2 14.31 -39.25 -2.92
N PRO A 3 14.18 -37.93 -2.71
CA PRO A 3 13.01 -37.37 -2.05
C PRO A 3 11.75 -37.60 -2.90
N PRO A 4 10.56 -37.71 -2.28
CA PRO A 4 9.32 -37.90 -3.03
C PRO A 4 9.07 -36.67 -3.90
N SER A 5 8.96 -36.89 -5.20
CA SER A 5 8.49 -35.92 -6.17
C SER A 5 7.14 -35.37 -5.71
N SER A 6 7.08 -34.09 -5.33
CA SER A 6 5.84 -33.40 -5.01
C SER A 6 4.88 -33.53 -6.20
N THR A 7 3.78 -34.25 -6.00
CA THR A 7 2.79 -34.54 -7.05
C THR A 7 2.12 -33.23 -7.51
N PRO A 8 2.07 -32.93 -8.82
CA PRO A 8 1.49 -31.68 -9.34
C PRO A 8 0.02 -31.46 -8.95
N ALA A 9 -0.70 -32.54 -8.62
CA ALA A 9 -2.10 -32.50 -8.16
C ALA A 9 -2.29 -31.72 -6.83
N ASN A 10 -1.30 -31.77 -5.94
CA ASN A 10 -1.38 -31.05 -4.66
C ASN A 10 -1.19 -29.54 -4.87
N ALA A 11 -0.20 -29.15 -5.68
CA ALA A 11 0.09 -27.75 -5.95
C ALA A 11 -1.08 -27.03 -6.64
N PHE A 12 -1.70 -27.67 -7.64
CA PHE A 12 -2.90 -27.14 -8.29
C PHE A 12 -4.06 -26.89 -7.30
N THR A 13 -4.31 -27.84 -6.39
CA THR A 13 -5.37 -27.74 -5.38
C THR A 13 -5.09 -26.61 -4.39
N ILE A 14 -3.82 -26.48 -3.95
CA ILE A 14 -3.39 -25.38 -3.07
C ILE A 14 -3.59 -24.03 -3.76
N PHE A 15 -3.21 -23.92 -5.03
CA PHE A 15 -3.37 -22.68 -5.78
C PHE A 15 -4.85 -22.28 -5.93
N LYS A 16 -5.74 -23.24 -6.23
CA LYS A 16 -7.19 -23.00 -6.24
C LYS A 16 -7.70 -22.51 -4.88
N SER A 17 -7.23 -23.12 -3.79
CA SER A 17 -7.56 -22.68 -2.43
C SER A 17 -7.12 -21.23 -2.19
N HIS A 18 -5.91 -20.86 -2.62
CA HIS A 18 -5.41 -19.50 -2.51
C HIS A 18 -6.27 -18.48 -3.27
N ILE A 19 -6.76 -18.82 -4.47
CA ILE A 19 -7.68 -17.94 -5.20
C ILE A 19 -8.97 -17.72 -4.39
N ALA A 20 -9.55 -18.79 -3.83
CA ALA A 20 -10.74 -18.68 -3.00
C ALA A 20 -10.51 -17.81 -1.75
N THR A 21 -9.35 -17.95 -1.08
CA THR A 21 -8.94 -17.08 0.02
C THR A 21 -8.83 -15.63 -0.43
N LEU A 22 -8.18 -15.37 -1.57
CA LEU A 22 -8.02 -14.02 -2.09
C LEU A 22 -9.36 -13.37 -2.46
N GLN A 23 -10.31 -14.13 -3.00
CA GLN A 23 -11.68 -13.66 -3.26
C GLN A 23 -12.45 -13.34 -1.98
N ALA A 24 -12.31 -14.14 -0.93
CA ALA A 24 -12.90 -13.84 0.37
C ALA A 24 -12.29 -12.55 0.95
N LEU A 25 -10.98 -12.39 0.83
CA LEU A 25 -10.28 -11.20 1.28
C LEU A 25 -10.69 -9.95 0.50
N GLU A 26 -10.85 -10.04 -0.83
CA GLU A 26 -11.34 -8.95 -1.66
C GLU A 26 -12.68 -8.39 -1.18
N LYS A 27 -13.61 -9.27 -0.79
CA LYS A 27 -14.92 -8.87 -0.23
C LYS A 27 -14.80 -8.21 1.13
N SER A 28 -13.77 -8.54 1.90
CA SER A 28 -13.48 -7.94 3.21
C SER A 28 -12.64 -6.67 3.14
N LEU A 29 -12.23 -6.23 1.94
CA LEU A 29 -11.44 -5.02 1.79
C LEU A 29 -12.23 -3.79 2.31
N PRO A 30 -11.61 -2.96 3.17
CA PRO A 30 -12.23 -1.76 3.72
C PRO A 30 -12.67 -0.79 2.61
N SER A 31 -13.70 0.00 2.88
CA SER A 31 -14.16 1.05 1.96
C SER A 31 -13.14 2.19 1.75
N GLN A 32 -12.21 2.34 2.70
CA GLN A 32 -11.10 3.29 2.66
C GLN A 32 -10.03 2.90 1.63
N VAL A 33 -9.97 1.63 1.22
CA VAL A 33 -9.05 1.19 0.17
C VAL A 33 -9.52 1.78 -1.17
N PRO A 34 -8.61 2.41 -1.95
CA PRO A 34 -8.98 3.03 -3.21
C PRO A 34 -9.60 2.03 -4.19
N VAL A 35 -10.61 2.49 -4.92
CA VAL A 35 -11.27 1.69 -5.98
C VAL A 35 -10.39 1.70 -7.23
N GLY A 36 -10.11 0.52 -7.77
CA GLY A 36 -9.36 0.35 -9.01
C GLY A 36 -10.08 1.00 -10.19
N LYS A 37 -9.30 1.61 -11.09
CA LYS A 37 -9.78 2.23 -12.33
C LYS A 37 -9.39 1.37 -13.52
N LYS A 38 -10.21 1.41 -14.59
CA LYS A 38 -9.91 0.70 -15.86
C LYS A 38 -8.56 1.11 -16.46
N VAL A 39 -8.20 2.38 -16.33
CA VAL A 39 -6.91 2.95 -16.77
C VAL A 39 -5.87 3.00 -15.64
N GLY A 40 -6.12 2.30 -14.53
CA GLY A 40 -5.16 2.16 -13.44
C GLY A 40 -4.09 1.13 -13.76
N GLN A 41 -3.12 0.97 -12.86
CA GLN A 41 -1.95 0.10 -13.07
C GLN A 41 -2.30 -1.33 -13.47
N ILE A 42 -3.29 -1.95 -12.80
CA ILE A 42 -3.76 -3.31 -13.12
C ILE A 42 -4.28 -3.39 -14.56
N GLY A 43 -5.14 -2.45 -14.96
CA GLY A 43 -5.66 -2.38 -16.32
C GLY A 43 -4.58 -2.13 -17.36
N THR A 44 -3.62 -1.26 -17.05
CA THR A 44 -2.47 -0.95 -17.93
C THR A 44 -1.57 -2.16 -18.13
N VAL A 45 -1.24 -2.90 -17.07
CA VAL A 45 -0.42 -4.12 -17.19
C VAL A 45 -1.15 -5.18 -18.00
N PHE A 46 -2.44 -5.42 -17.77
CA PHE A 46 -3.20 -6.41 -18.53
C PHE A 46 -3.35 -6.02 -20.01
N LYS A 47 -3.38 -4.72 -20.32
CA LYS A 47 -3.37 -4.21 -21.70
C LYS A 47 -2.00 -4.39 -22.36
N ASN A 48 -0.92 -4.05 -21.66
CA ASN A 48 0.44 -4.05 -22.22
C ASN A 48 1.03 -5.46 -22.33
N ILE A 49 0.58 -6.39 -21.48
CA ILE A 49 0.98 -7.79 -21.49
C ILE A 49 -0.28 -8.62 -21.77
N PRO A 50 -0.71 -8.75 -23.04
CA PRO A 50 -1.93 -9.49 -23.37
C PRO A 50 -1.77 -10.99 -23.08
N GLU A 51 -2.91 -11.66 -22.91
CA GLU A 51 -2.94 -13.12 -22.83
C GLU A 51 -2.65 -13.71 -24.21
N SER A 52 -1.85 -14.78 -24.24
CA SER A 52 -1.53 -15.51 -25.47
C SER A 52 -2.43 -16.72 -25.60
N THR A 53 -2.77 -17.08 -26.84
CA THR A 53 -3.44 -18.34 -27.14
C THR A 53 -2.50 -19.53 -27.05
N ASN A 54 -1.17 -19.30 -27.05
CA ASN A 54 -0.18 -20.36 -26.98
C ASN A 54 0.07 -20.80 -25.52
N PRO A 55 -0.22 -22.07 -25.14
CA PRO A 55 -0.01 -22.57 -23.79
C PRO A 55 1.42 -22.45 -23.28
N THR A 56 2.42 -22.51 -24.16
CA THR A 56 3.84 -22.42 -23.76
C THR A 56 4.21 -21.04 -23.23
N GLU A 57 3.43 -20.01 -23.57
CA GLU A 57 3.67 -18.63 -23.14
C GLU A 57 2.90 -18.25 -21.87
N HIS A 58 1.90 -19.04 -21.47
CA HIS A 58 1.02 -18.73 -20.34
C HIS A 58 1.78 -18.51 -19.04
N TRP A 59 2.75 -19.37 -18.74
CA TRP A 59 3.65 -19.19 -17.60
C TRP A 59 4.43 -17.87 -17.68
N GLY A 60 5.05 -17.59 -18.82
CA GLY A 60 5.84 -16.36 -19.01
C GLY A 60 5.00 -15.10 -18.92
N ILE A 61 3.75 -15.14 -19.37
CA ILE A 61 2.80 -14.03 -19.26
C ILE A 61 2.35 -13.85 -17.81
N PHE A 62 2.00 -14.93 -17.12
CA PHE A 62 1.66 -14.91 -15.70
C PHE A 62 2.78 -14.29 -14.87
N ASN A 63 4.01 -14.80 -15.03
CA ASN A 63 5.16 -14.31 -14.27
C ASN A 63 5.39 -12.81 -14.52
N ARG A 64 5.40 -12.38 -15.78
CA ARG A 64 5.58 -10.96 -16.14
C ARG A 64 4.47 -10.06 -15.59
N ARG A 65 3.21 -10.48 -15.65
CA ARG A 65 2.08 -9.71 -15.09
C ARG A 65 2.19 -9.58 -13.58
N MET A 66 2.49 -10.69 -12.88
CA MET A 66 2.62 -10.67 -11.42
C MET A 66 3.82 -9.84 -10.98
N ASP A 67 4.96 -9.91 -11.68
CA ASP A 67 6.13 -9.10 -11.35
C ASP A 67 5.89 -7.61 -11.63
N ALA A 68 5.23 -7.26 -12.73
CA ALA A 68 4.91 -5.87 -13.06
C ALA A 68 3.88 -5.22 -12.11
N LEU A 69 3.10 -6.02 -11.38
CA LEU A 69 2.09 -5.54 -10.44
C LEU A 69 2.55 -5.63 -8.98
N TYR A 70 3.26 -6.70 -8.65
CA TYR A 70 3.52 -7.17 -7.29
C TYR A 70 4.96 -7.70 -7.12
N GLY A 71 5.88 -7.29 -8.00
CA GLY A 71 7.31 -7.51 -7.83
C GLY A 71 7.81 -6.87 -6.53
N GLU A 72 8.79 -7.51 -5.90
CA GLU A 72 9.38 -7.03 -4.64
C GLU A 72 10.04 -5.65 -4.80
N ASP A 73 10.57 -5.38 -5.98
CA ASP A 73 11.15 -4.11 -6.41
C ASP A 73 10.14 -2.96 -6.45
N LEU A 74 8.84 -3.27 -6.52
CA LEU A 74 7.77 -2.27 -6.55
C LEU A 74 7.30 -1.86 -5.15
N ARG A 75 7.81 -2.48 -4.08
CA ARG A 75 7.41 -2.14 -2.71
C ARG A 75 7.66 -0.66 -2.39
N LYS A 76 6.68 -0.05 -1.75
CA LYS A 76 6.78 1.32 -1.22
C LYS A 76 6.53 1.26 0.27
N GLU A 77 7.49 1.76 1.06
CA GLU A 77 7.41 1.77 2.52
C GLU A 77 7.14 0.39 3.14
N GLY A 78 7.63 -0.67 2.48
CA GLY A 78 7.45 -2.06 2.92
C GLY A 78 6.15 -2.73 2.46
N ASP A 79 5.23 -2.00 1.84
CA ASP A 79 3.94 -2.51 1.34
C ASP A 79 3.99 -2.80 -0.17
N LEU A 80 3.27 -3.82 -0.62
CA LEU A 80 3.05 -4.02 -2.06
C LEU A 80 2.11 -2.93 -2.61
N PRO A 81 2.44 -2.34 -3.77
CA PRO A 81 1.57 -1.37 -4.41
C PRO A 81 0.34 -2.05 -5.04
N ASN A 82 -0.58 -1.25 -5.54
CA ASN A 82 -1.72 -1.70 -6.36
C ASN A 82 -2.74 -2.60 -5.63
N ILE A 83 -2.75 -2.61 -4.30
CA ILE A 83 -3.85 -3.19 -3.52
C ILE A 83 -5.06 -2.25 -3.57
N VAL A 84 -5.86 -2.40 -4.62
CA VAL A 84 -7.07 -1.58 -4.91
C VAL A 84 -8.32 -2.47 -4.97
N ARG A 85 -9.46 -1.96 -4.53
CA ARG A 85 -10.73 -2.71 -4.48
C ARG A 85 -11.57 -2.59 -5.76
N GLY A 86 -12.57 -3.45 -5.91
CA GLY A 86 -13.58 -3.34 -6.96
C GLY A 86 -13.18 -3.95 -8.31
N LYS A 87 -14.03 -3.77 -9.32
CA LYS A 87 -13.97 -4.48 -10.62
C LYS A 87 -12.61 -4.41 -11.33
N TRP A 88 -11.90 -3.29 -11.24
CA TRP A 88 -10.59 -3.11 -11.89
C TRP A 88 -9.41 -3.25 -10.91
N GLY A 89 -9.67 -3.79 -9.72
CA GLY A 89 -8.70 -3.98 -8.66
C GLY A 89 -8.34 -5.45 -8.44
N ILE A 90 -8.21 -5.86 -7.18
CA ILE A 90 -7.95 -7.26 -6.79
C ILE A 90 -8.95 -8.23 -7.43
N ARG A 91 -10.22 -7.82 -7.62
CA ARG A 91 -11.21 -8.64 -8.32
C ARG A 91 -10.78 -9.03 -9.74
N ALA A 92 -10.25 -8.09 -10.53
CA ALA A 92 -9.75 -8.38 -11.87
C ALA A 92 -8.56 -9.35 -11.83
N VAL A 93 -7.74 -9.28 -10.78
CA VAL A 93 -6.63 -10.21 -10.57
C VAL A 93 -7.17 -11.59 -10.24
N CYS A 94 -8.15 -11.73 -9.34
CA CYS A 94 -8.79 -13.03 -9.07
C CYS A 94 -9.39 -13.64 -10.34
N GLU A 95 -10.14 -12.88 -11.13
CA GLU A 95 -10.71 -13.33 -12.41
C GLU A 95 -9.63 -13.74 -13.42
N TYR A 96 -8.45 -13.11 -13.38
CA TYR A 96 -7.30 -13.52 -14.18
C TYR A 96 -6.67 -14.83 -13.67
N LEU A 97 -6.51 -14.97 -12.34
CA LEU A 97 -5.93 -16.18 -11.75
C LEU A 97 -6.80 -17.42 -12.01
N GLU A 98 -8.13 -17.28 -11.95
CA GLU A 98 -9.07 -18.35 -12.33
C GLU A 98 -8.87 -18.80 -13.78
N ARG A 99 -8.79 -17.86 -14.71
CA ARG A 99 -8.50 -18.17 -16.12
C ARG A 99 -7.15 -18.86 -16.31
N CYS A 100 -6.15 -18.53 -15.50
CA CYS A 100 -4.86 -19.23 -15.54
C CYS A 100 -4.96 -20.66 -15.01
N VAL A 101 -5.82 -20.91 -14.03
CA VAL A 101 -6.10 -22.26 -13.53
C VAL A 101 -6.74 -23.11 -14.61
N ASP A 102 -7.72 -22.56 -15.32
CA ASP A 102 -8.41 -23.26 -16.40
C ASP A 102 -7.47 -23.58 -17.58
N ALA A 103 -6.48 -22.71 -17.82
CA ALA A 103 -5.47 -22.91 -18.85
C ALA A 103 -4.44 -24.02 -18.52
N GLY A 104 -4.23 -24.32 -17.23
CA GLY A 104 -3.49 -25.52 -16.77
C GLY A 104 -1.96 -25.53 -16.99
N SER A 105 -1.38 -24.45 -17.50
CA SER A 105 0.00 -24.37 -18.02
C SER A 105 0.94 -23.51 -17.16
N LEU A 106 0.71 -23.48 -15.84
CA LEU A 106 1.52 -22.70 -14.90
C LEU A 106 2.59 -23.55 -14.21
N SER A 107 3.70 -22.91 -13.83
CA SER A 107 4.60 -23.43 -12.80
C SER A 107 3.93 -23.22 -11.43
N TRP A 108 3.22 -24.25 -10.95
CA TRP A 108 2.35 -24.15 -9.78
C TRP A 108 3.09 -23.74 -8.51
N ASP A 109 4.31 -24.23 -8.27
CA ASP A 109 5.07 -23.89 -7.05
C ASP A 109 5.38 -22.40 -6.95
N ILE A 110 5.81 -21.80 -8.07
CA ILE A 110 6.12 -20.37 -8.12
C ILE A 110 4.83 -19.54 -8.11
N ALA A 111 3.79 -20.00 -8.80
CA ALA A 111 2.49 -19.36 -8.79
C ALA A 111 1.90 -19.30 -7.36
N ILE A 112 1.96 -20.40 -6.61
CA ILE A 112 1.59 -20.47 -5.19
C ILE A 112 2.36 -19.42 -4.40
N LEU A 113 3.68 -19.38 -4.53
CA LEU A 113 4.53 -18.43 -3.80
C LEU A 113 4.11 -16.98 -4.04
N LYS A 114 3.88 -16.59 -5.30
CA LYS A 114 3.44 -15.23 -5.65
C LYS A 114 2.04 -14.91 -5.11
N THR A 115 1.11 -15.86 -5.21
CA THR A 115 -0.26 -15.66 -4.71
C THR A 115 -0.29 -15.61 -3.17
N THR A 116 0.51 -16.42 -2.47
CA THR A 116 0.64 -16.35 -1.00
C THR A 116 1.14 -14.99 -0.55
N ARG A 117 2.12 -14.41 -1.25
CA ARG A 117 2.60 -13.06 -0.96
C ARG A 117 1.50 -12.02 -1.14
N LEU A 118 0.76 -12.09 -2.25
CA LEU A 118 -0.36 -11.21 -2.50
C LEU A 118 -1.44 -11.31 -1.40
N ILE A 119 -1.81 -12.54 -1.01
CA ILE A 119 -2.75 -12.80 0.10
C ILE A 119 -2.25 -12.13 1.38
N GLY A 120 -0.98 -12.34 1.74
CA GLY A 120 -0.40 -11.76 2.95
C GLY A 120 -0.49 -10.24 2.98
N GLU A 121 -0.29 -9.57 1.85
CA GLU A 121 -0.41 -8.12 1.75
C GLU A 121 -1.87 -7.64 1.82
N VAL A 122 -2.80 -8.33 1.16
CA VAL A 122 -4.23 -8.01 1.27
C VAL A 122 -4.72 -8.18 2.72
N GLU A 123 -4.30 -9.23 3.41
CA GLU A 123 -4.60 -9.42 4.83
C GLU A 123 -4.03 -8.30 5.71
N LYS A 124 -2.78 -7.89 5.47
CA LYS A 124 -2.16 -6.76 6.19
C LYS A 124 -2.98 -5.49 6.03
N VAL A 125 -3.43 -5.20 4.81
CA VAL A 125 -4.30 -4.05 4.53
C VAL A 125 -5.61 -4.16 5.31
N CYS A 126 -6.30 -5.31 5.26
CA CYS A 126 -7.53 -5.52 6.04
C CYS A 126 -7.29 -5.30 7.55
N LYS A 127 -6.23 -5.88 8.12
CA LYS A 127 -5.87 -5.77 9.55
C LYS A 127 -5.55 -4.32 9.95
N ARG A 128 -4.77 -3.59 9.14
CA ARG A 128 -4.39 -2.19 9.41
C ARG A 128 -5.60 -1.26 9.50
N HIS A 129 -6.54 -1.43 8.58
CA HIS A 129 -7.77 -0.62 8.56
C HIS A 129 -8.76 -1.01 9.67
N ALA A 130 -8.83 -2.30 10.04
CA ALA A 130 -9.62 -2.73 11.20
C ALA A 130 -9.13 -2.09 12.51
N ALA A 131 -7.81 -2.05 12.73
CA ALA A 131 -7.21 -1.39 13.90
C ALA A 131 -7.42 0.15 13.90
N THR A 132 -7.45 0.77 12.72
CA THR A 132 -7.72 2.21 12.59
C THR A 132 -9.19 2.55 12.89
N GLY A 133 -10.12 1.66 12.53
CA GLY A 133 -11.55 1.82 12.80
C GLY A 133 -11.88 1.77 14.30
N THR A 134 -11.27 0.86 15.07
CA THR A 134 -11.48 0.76 16.52
C THR A 134 -10.91 1.95 17.29
N ALA A 135 -9.75 2.48 16.87
CA ALA A 135 -9.14 3.66 17.49
C ALA A 135 -10.02 4.92 17.35
N LYS A 136 -10.67 5.12 16.20
CA LYS A 136 -11.57 6.28 15.97
C LYS A 136 -12.84 6.21 16.81
N ILE A 137 -13.40 5.02 17.02
CA ILE A 137 -14.59 4.83 17.86
C ILE A 137 -14.25 5.07 19.34
N ALA A 138 -13.09 4.61 19.80
CA ALA A 138 -12.63 4.87 21.16
C ALA A 138 -12.38 6.36 21.43
N ALA A 139 -11.84 7.10 20.46
CA ALA A 139 -11.64 8.55 20.56
C ALA A 139 -12.97 9.33 20.55
N ALA A 140 -13.94 8.93 19.71
CA ALA A 140 -15.26 9.53 19.68
C ALA A 140 -16.03 9.31 20.99
N LYS A 141 -15.93 8.11 21.58
CA LYS A 141 -16.56 7.80 22.89
C LYS A 141 -15.92 8.59 24.05
N ARG A 142 -14.65 8.98 23.95
CA ARG A 142 -14.00 9.86 24.93
C ARG A 142 -14.41 11.33 24.80
N LYS A 143 -14.77 11.80 23.60
CA LYS A 143 -15.32 13.15 23.40
C LYS A 143 -16.77 13.28 23.85
N ALA A 144 -17.56 12.22 23.79
CA ALA A 144 -18.96 12.24 24.23
C ALA A 144 -19.16 12.13 25.76
N ARG A 145 -18.09 12.00 26.55
CA ARG A 145 -18.13 11.90 28.03
C ARG A 145 -17.65 13.18 28.73
N VAL A 146 -17.51 14.29 28.01
CA VAL A 146 -17.06 15.59 28.57
C VAL A 146 -18.18 16.65 28.56
N ASP A 147 -19.38 16.33 28.08
CA ASP A 147 -20.51 17.27 27.98
C ASP A 147 -21.76 16.78 28.73
N ASP A 148 -21.61 16.18 29.91
CA ASP A 148 -22.75 15.88 30.80
C ASP A 148 -22.27 15.80 32.26
N GLU A 149 -21.90 16.95 32.81
CA GLU A 149 -21.89 17.25 34.26
C GLU A 149 -21.35 18.68 34.45
N SER A 150 -22.25 19.65 34.56
CA SER A 150 -22.05 20.85 35.40
C SER A 150 -23.41 21.47 35.68
N ASP A 151 -23.87 21.16 36.89
CA ASP A 151 -24.92 21.83 37.66
C ASP A 151 -24.78 23.35 37.64
N GLU A 152 -25.93 23.99 37.84
CA GLU A 152 -26.10 25.41 38.14
C GLU A 152 -25.24 25.81 39.37
N ASP A 153 -24.33 26.78 39.23
CA ASP A 153 -23.91 27.60 40.37
C ASP A 153 -23.47 29.00 39.94
N ASP A 154 -23.94 29.96 40.72
CA ASP A 154 -23.74 31.41 40.66
C ASP A 154 -22.23 31.76 40.74
N GLY A 155 -21.81 32.76 39.98
CA GLY A 155 -20.42 33.21 40.08
C GLY A 155 -20.00 34.27 39.10
N ASP A 156 -20.57 35.46 39.26
CA ASP A 156 -20.14 36.70 38.63
C ASP A 156 -18.69 37.04 39.05
N TYR A 157 -17.69 36.46 38.37
CA TYR A 157 -16.28 36.78 38.58
C TYR A 157 -15.65 37.34 37.31
N ALA A 158 -15.61 38.68 37.25
CA ALA A 158 -14.81 39.42 36.29
C ALA A 158 -13.41 39.70 36.89
N PRO A 159 -12.33 39.05 36.41
CA PRO A 159 -10.99 39.36 36.89
C PRO A 159 -10.57 40.79 36.47
N PRO A 160 -9.82 41.53 37.32
CA PRO A 160 -9.39 42.89 37.02
C PRO A 160 -8.47 42.94 35.80
N LYS A 161 -8.80 43.84 34.86
CA LYS A 161 -7.92 44.24 33.76
C LYS A 161 -6.69 44.94 34.33
N HIS A 162 -5.57 44.24 34.42
CA HIS A 162 -4.27 44.90 34.57
C HIS A 162 -3.73 45.29 33.20
N ALA A 163 -3.49 46.59 33.06
CA ALA A 163 -2.81 47.22 31.94
C ALA A 163 -1.37 46.68 31.79
N PRO A 164 -0.80 46.72 30.57
CA PRO A 164 0.57 46.28 30.34
C PRO A 164 1.55 47.24 31.01
N ALA A 165 2.42 46.71 31.86
CA ALA A 165 3.65 47.40 32.23
C ALA A 165 4.62 47.27 31.06
N ALA A 166 4.80 48.37 30.34
CA ALA A 166 6.02 48.65 29.61
C ALA A 166 7.09 49.07 30.62
N ASP A 167 8.29 48.51 30.47
CA ASP A 167 9.60 49.13 30.74
C ASP A 167 10.62 48.03 30.38
N ASP A 168 11.22 48.07 29.19
CA ASP A 168 12.48 48.76 28.89
C ASP A 168 13.61 48.34 29.85
N ASP A 169 14.44 47.41 29.39
CA ASP A 169 15.87 47.55 29.62
C ASP A 169 16.65 47.02 28.40
N ASP A 170 17.45 47.93 27.91
CA ASP A 170 18.11 48.01 26.62
C ASP A 170 19.56 47.48 26.75
N MET A 171 20.15 47.18 25.58
CA MET A 171 21.60 47.13 25.27
C MET A 171 22.42 45.86 25.59
N PRO A 172 23.59 45.64 24.94
CA PRO A 172 23.96 45.92 23.54
C PRO A 172 24.85 44.85 22.84
N THR A 173 24.72 44.77 21.51
CA THR A 173 25.81 44.73 20.50
C THR A 173 26.86 43.59 20.39
N THR A 174 27.36 43.48 19.15
CA THR A 174 28.53 42.75 18.62
C THR A 174 28.25 41.29 18.25
N GLY A 175 28.53 40.81 17.05
CA GLY A 175 29.33 41.29 15.93
C GLY A 175 29.62 40.10 15.00
N PRO A 176 30.23 40.32 13.84
CA PRO A 176 29.89 39.64 12.59
C PRO A 176 30.93 38.57 12.16
N ASP A 177 30.54 37.65 11.28
CA ASP A 177 31.40 37.13 10.19
C ASP A 177 30.52 36.26 9.26
N ARG A 178 30.25 36.68 8.01
CA ARG A 178 31.07 36.62 6.80
C ARG A 178 31.23 35.23 6.18
N VAL A 179 30.83 35.19 4.90
CA VAL A 179 31.37 34.41 3.76
C VAL A 179 31.19 32.88 3.83
N ASN A 180 31.09 32.11 2.74
CA ASN A 180 31.33 32.37 1.34
C ASN A 180 30.59 31.33 0.49
N SER A 181 30.34 31.70 -0.76
CA SER A 181 29.94 30.85 -1.87
C SER A 181 30.91 29.69 -2.12
N VAL A 182 30.42 28.51 -2.54
CA VAL A 182 31.07 27.71 -3.59
C VAL A 182 30.00 27.02 -4.45
N SER A 183 29.98 27.44 -5.71
CA SER A 183 29.38 26.75 -6.84
C SER A 183 30.32 25.62 -7.25
N VAL A 184 29.83 24.39 -7.40
CA VAL A 184 30.59 23.32 -8.06
C VAL A 184 29.87 22.93 -9.34
N LYS A 185 30.52 23.26 -10.45
CA LYS A 185 30.12 23.04 -11.83
C LYS A 185 31.27 22.33 -12.50
N THR A 186 31.16 21.02 -12.72
CA THR A 186 32.01 20.18 -13.61
C THR A 186 31.43 18.76 -13.59
N GLY A 187 31.33 18.00 -14.67
CA GLY A 187 31.77 18.20 -16.04
C GLY A 187 31.17 17.09 -16.91
N ILE A 188 30.83 17.44 -18.15
CA ILE A 188 30.42 16.52 -19.20
C ILE A 188 31.72 16.11 -19.90
N HIS A 189 32.03 14.81 -19.94
CA HIS A 189 33.07 14.26 -20.81
C HIS A 189 32.40 13.58 -21.99
N THR A 190 32.44 14.26 -23.13
CA THR A 190 32.26 13.67 -24.45
C THR A 190 33.56 12.98 -24.83
N ILE A 191 33.51 11.68 -25.08
CA ILE A 191 34.61 10.95 -25.71
C ILE A 191 34.14 10.66 -27.15
N SER A 192 34.78 11.35 -28.10
CA SER A 192 34.85 11.00 -29.51
C SER A 192 36.24 10.39 -29.78
N ASP A 193 36.42 9.84 -30.99
CA ASP A 193 37.48 8.93 -31.48
C ASP A 193 37.21 7.46 -31.13
N GLN A 194 37.16 6.51 -32.08
CA GLN A 194 37.72 6.45 -33.43
C GLN A 194 37.02 5.34 -34.22
#